data_AF-A0A971VTD0-F1
#
_entry.id   AF-A0A971VTD0-F1
#
_cell.length_a   1.000
_cell.length_b   1.000
_cell.length_c   1.000
_cell.angle_alpha   90.00
_cell.angle_beta   90.00
_cell.angle_gamma   90.00
#
_symmetry.space_group_name_H-M   'P 1'
#
loop_
_entity.id
_entity.type
_entity.pdbx_description
1 polymer ?
#
loop_
_entity_poly.entity_id
_entity_poly.type
_entity_poly.pdbx_seq_one_letter_code
_entity_poly.pdbx_strand_id
1 'polypeptide(L)'
;MGLFKRKNPQLDLKALDLEQLLFTADTQTDPVLVYQALLAAEGLAPDNLEVQRRLLLHGRLHERNPRKMDLSVIKCYLLHAFEHPEDHEPAQQRAMARELFDDARLMRCLQLSANQEGFLQDYLHALSQEYIRIFIVPDNRHAPRVFGISLKAKLQRYFAVPAHDIISNALSCSYLNQEEAILLAKAFYRAFYEYAQGDTQALDSLLGAEIRAQLR
;
A
#
# COMPACT_ATOMS: atom_id res chain seq x y z
N MET A 1 14.51 36.57 21.84
CA MET A 1 13.04 36.41 21.76
C MET A 1 12.72 34.93 21.71
N GLY A 2 12.12 34.37 22.76
CA GLY A 2 11.80 32.94 22.83
C GLY A 2 10.65 32.60 21.87
N LEU A 3 10.91 31.66 20.95
CA LEU A 3 9.89 31.05 20.11
C LEU A 3 8.93 30.25 21.00
N PHE A 4 7.73 30.79 21.19
CA PHE A 4 6.64 30.09 21.84
C PHE A 4 6.32 28.80 21.06
N LYS A 5 6.76 27.65 21.57
CA LYS A 5 6.14 26.36 21.23
C LYS A 5 4.70 26.45 21.75
N ARG A 6 3.74 26.69 20.86
CA ARG A 6 2.33 26.40 21.15
C ARG A 6 2.29 24.93 21.57
N LYS A 7 2.02 24.66 22.85
CA LYS A 7 1.56 23.33 23.26
C LYS A 7 0.27 23.12 22.48
N ASN A 8 0.29 22.22 21.50
CA ASN A 8 -0.97 21.71 20.96
C ASN A 8 -1.79 21.23 22.17
N PRO A 9 -3.05 21.66 22.33
CA PRO A 9 -3.91 21.08 23.34
C PRO A 9 -3.86 19.57 23.15
N GLN A 10 -3.47 18.86 24.21
CA GLN A 10 -3.36 17.41 24.18
C GLN A 10 -4.78 16.89 23.93
N LEU A 11 -5.02 16.39 22.71
CA LEU A 11 -6.33 15.93 22.29
C LEU A 11 -6.71 14.75 23.19
N ASP A 12 -7.77 14.91 23.99
CA ASP A 12 -8.24 13.82 24.86
C ASP A 12 -9.11 12.86 24.05
N LEU A 13 -8.45 11.90 23.41
CA LEU A 13 -9.11 10.89 22.59
C LEU A 13 -10.15 10.06 23.36
N LYS A 14 -10.06 9.98 24.69
CA LYS A 14 -10.99 9.18 25.51
C LYS A 14 -12.37 9.82 25.64
N ALA A 15 -12.47 11.13 25.41
CA ALA A 15 -13.72 11.87 25.49
C ALA A 15 -14.46 11.94 24.15
N LEU A 16 -13.86 11.43 23.07
CA LEU A 16 -14.41 11.50 21.72
C LEU A 16 -15.29 10.27 21.42
N ASP A 17 -16.35 10.49 20.65
CA ASP A 17 -17.15 9.41 20.08
C ASP A 17 -16.49 8.79 18.84
N LEU A 18 -17.12 7.74 18.29
CA LEU A 18 -16.58 7.01 17.14
C LEU A 18 -16.37 7.90 15.91
N GLU A 19 -17.33 8.77 15.59
CA GLU A 19 -17.25 9.63 14.40
C GLU A 19 -16.12 10.67 14.55
N GLN A 20 -15.98 11.25 15.73
CA GLN A 20 -14.92 12.20 16.06
C GLN A 20 -13.54 11.53 16.03
N LEU A 21 -13.42 10.28 16.48
CA LEU A 21 -12.18 9.52 16.43
C LEU A 21 -11.77 9.19 15.00
N LEU A 22 -12.73 8.77 14.16
CA LEU A 22 -12.48 8.53 12.73
C LEU A 22 -12.11 9.82 12.00
N PHE A 23 -12.81 10.91 12.25
CA PHE A 23 -12.47 12.22 11.71
C PHE A 23 -11.07 12.69 12.14
N THR A 24 -10.70 12.42 13.40
CA THR A 24 -9.35 12.69 13.89
C THR A 24 -8.33 11.86 13.12
N ALA A 25 -8.56 10.56 12.95
CA ALA A 25 -7.65 9.69 12.19
C ALA A 25 -7.46 10.16 10.74
N ASP A 26 -8.51 10.68 10.10
CA ASP A 26 -8.48 11.12 8.70
C ASP A 26 -7.82 12.50 8.49
N THR A 27 -7.75 13.34 9.54
CA THR A 27 -7.25 14.73 9.43
C THR A 27 -5.86 14.94 10.02
N GLN A 28 -5.36 14.02 10.84
CA GLN A 28 -4.04 14.12 11.44
C GLN A 28 -2.93 13.65 10.49
N THR A 29 -1.73 14.23 10.64
CA THR A 29 -0.54 13.86 9.86
C THR A 29 0.47 13.05 10.66
N ASP A 30 0.37 13.08 12.00
CA ASP A 30 1.22 12.28 12.88
C ASP A 30 0.69 10.84 12.94
N PRO A 31 1.43 9.83 12.42
CA PRO A 31 0.97 8.46 12.40
C PRO A 31 0.73 7.89 13.81
N VAL A 32 1.42 8.40 14.83
CA VAL A 32 1.19 7.96 16.22
C VAL A 32 -0.19 8.41 16.69
N LEU A 33 -0.56 9.66 16.41
CA LEU A 33 -1.87 10.18 16.79
C LEU A 33 -3.01 9.53 16.00
N VAL A 34 -2.79 9.28 14.70
CA VAL A 34 -3.73 8.51 13.87
C VAL A 34 -3.97 7.13 14.47
N TYR A 35 -2.90 6.39 14.80
CA TYR A 35 -3.01 5.07 15.39
C TYR A 35 -3.73 5.09 16.74
N GLN A 36 -3.42 6.04 17.61
CA GLN A 36 -4.09 6.19 18.90
C GLN A 36 -5.60 6.47 18.74
N ALA A 37 -5.99 7.31 17.79
CA ALA A 37 -7.39 7.58 17.49
C ALA A 37 -8.11 6.31 16.97
N LEU A 38 -7.44 5.54 16.10
CA LEU A 38 -7.97 4.28 15.58
C LEU A 38 -8.08 3.19 16.65
N LEU A 39 -7.13 3.08 17.59
CA LEU A 39 -7.23 2.15 18.71
C LEU A 39 -8.37 2.53 19.67
N ALA A 40 -8.56 3.83 19.93
CA ALA A 40 -9.71 4.28 20.70
C ALA A 40 -11.03 3.95 19.99
N ALA A 41 -11.09 4.13 18.67
CA ALA A 41 -12.25 3.78 17.85
C ALA A 41 -12.53 2.26 17.88
N GLU A 42 -11.49 1.43 17.82
CA GLU A 42 -11.59 -0.03 17.95
C GLU A 42 -12.12 -0.43 19.33
N GLY A 43 -11.71 0.28 20.39
CA GLY A 43 -12.24 0.07 21.73
C GLY A 43 -13.74 0.36 21.86
N LEU A 44 -14.27 1.33 21.11
CA LEU A 44 -15.71 1.66 21.08
C LEU A 44 -16.51 0.71 20.17
N ALA A 45 -15.92 0.29 19.04
CA ALA A 45 -16.60 -0.49 18.03
C ALA A 45 -15.67 -1.58 17.43
N PRO A 46 -15.41 -2.68 18.17
CA PRO A 46 -14.43 -3.69 17.77
C PRO A 46 -14.82 -4.48 16.50
N ASP A 47 -16.12 -4.57 16.21
CA ASP A 47 -16.69 -5.24 15.04
C ASP A 47 -16.94 -4.29 13.86
N ASN A 48 -16.50 -3.03 13.96
CA ASN A 48 -16.63 -2.07 12.87
C ASN A 48 -15.57 -2.35 11.79
N LEU A 49 -16.02 -2.84 10.63
CA LEU A 49 -15.15 -3.17 9.49
C LEU A 49 -14.27 -1.99 9.06
N GLU A 50 -14.80 -0.78 9.12
CA GLU A 50 -14.15 0.42 8.61
C GLU A 50 -13.04 0.92 9.55
N VAL A 51 -13.17 0.69 10.86
CA VAL A 51 -12.08 0.83 11.84
C VAL A 51 -11.00 -0.23 11.58
N GLN A 52 -11.39 -1.49 11.44
CA GLN A 52 -10.46 -2.61 11.22
C GLN A 52 -9.65 -2.43 9.93
N ARG A 53 -10.30 -1.98 8.85
CA ARG A 53 -9.66 -1.67 7.56
C ARG A 53 -8.66 -0.52 7.67
N ARG A 54 -8.99 0.58 8.37
CA ARG A 54 -8.05 1.68 8.60
C ARG A 54 -6.83 1.22 9.38
N LEU A 55 -7.01 0.41 10.43
CA LEU A 55 -5.89 -0.16 11.20
C LEU A 55 -5.03 -1.10 10.34
N LEU A 56 -5.65 -1.91 9.47
CA LEU A 56 -4.95 -2.81 8.55
C LEU A 56 -4.05 -2.04 7.58
N LEU A 57 -4.59 -0.99 6.95
CA LEU A 57 -3.83 -0.15 6.00
C LEU A 57 -2.79 0.73 6.72
N HIS A 58 -3.07 1.17 7.94
CA HIS A 58 -2.10 1.89 8.76
C HIS A 58 -0.85 1.05 9.06
N GLY A 59 -1.02 -0.27 9.21
CA GLY A 59 0.08 -1.18 9.50
C GLY A 59 0.89 -0.74 10.73
N ARG A 60 2.18 -0.45 10.51
CA ARG A 60 3.12 -0.09 11.57
C ARG A 60 3.61 1.35 11.48
N LEU A 61 2.90 2.23 10.77
CA LEU A 61 3.36 3.62 10.55
C LEU A 61 3.65 4.38 11.86
N HIS A 62 2.93 4.08 12.94
CA HIS A 62 3.18 4.64 14.28
C HIS A 62 4.53 4.24 14.90
N GLU A 63 5.16 3.17 14.42
CA GLU A 63 6.50 2.74 14.85
C GLU A 63 7.62 3.53 14.15
N ARG A 64 7.28 4.39 13.19
CA ARG A 64 8.26 5.12 12.37
C ARG A 64 9.18 5.98 13.25
N ASN A 65 10.46 5.69 13.17
CA ASN A 65 11.49 6.49 13.83
C ASN A 65 12.03 7.57 12.88
N PRO A 66 11.88 8.88 13.17
CA PRO A 66 12.35 9.94 12.26
C PRO A 66 13.86 9.98 12.06
N ARG A 67 14.65 9.27 12.90
CA ARG A 67 16.10 9.16 12.79
C ARG A 67 16.56 7.95 11.98
N LYS A 68 15.67 7.01 11.66
CA LYS A 68 15.96 5.81 10.88
C LYS A 68 15.01 5.72 9.70
N MET A 69 15.55 5.64 8.49
CA MET A 69 14.74 5.45 7.30
C MET A 69 14.40 3.96 7.17
N ASP A 70 13.38 3.53 7.91
CA ASP A 70 12.80 2.19 7.80
C ASP A 70 11.48 2.29 7.04
N LEU A 71 11.47 1.79 5.81
CA LEU A 71 10.30 1.80 4.93
C LEU A 71 9.38 0.60 5.18
N SER A 72 9.87 -0.44 5.88
CA SER A 72 9.11 -1.67 6.17
C SER A 72 7.91 -1.44 7.08
N VAL A 73 7.83 -0.29 7.73
CA VAL A 73 6.69 0.10 8.56
C VAL A 73 5.46 0.53 7.74
N ILE A 74 5.64 0.85 6.46
CA ILE A 74 4.57 1.23 5.53
C ILE A 74 3.94 -0.06 4.98
N LYS A 75 2.64 -0.27 5.17
CA LYS A 75 1.98 -1.56 4.84
C LYS A 75 2.16 -1.95 3.37
N CYS A 76 2.08 -1.00 2.44
CA CYS A 76 2.25 -1.31 1.02
C CYS A 76 3.69 -1.72 0.64
N TYR A 77 4.69 -1.50 1.51
CA TYR A 77 6.07 -1.94 1.28
C TYR A 77 6.20 -3.46 1.12
N LEU A 78 5.20 -4.24 1.51
CA LEU A 78 5.10 -5.67 1.18
C LEU A 78 5.26 -5.95 -0.33
N LEU A 79 4.85 -5.02 -1.19
CA LEU A 79 4.99 -5.15 -2.64
C LEU A 79 6.44 -5.02 -3.13
N HIS A 80 7.35 -4.51 -2.31
CA HIS A 80 8.77 -4.40 -2.63
C HIS A 80 9.44 -5.77 -2.82
N ALA A 81 8.92 -6.82 -2.17
CA ALA A 81 9.37 -8.20 -2.40
C ALA A 81 9.14 -8.69 -3.83
N PHE A 82 8.26 -8.03 -4.59
CA PHE A 82 7.98 -8.35 -5.99
C PHE A 82 8.63 -7.37 -6.96
N GLU A 83 8.87 -6.11 -6.57
CA GLU A 83 9.62 -5.16 -7.40
C GLU A 83 11.12 -5.49 -7.39
N HIS A 84 11.67 -5.69 -6.19
CA HIS A 84 13.10 -5.90 -5.95
C HIS A 84 13.31 -7.14 -5.06
N PRO A 85 12.97 -8.35 -5.54
CA PRO A 85 13.19 -9.58 -4.76
C PRO A 85 14.66 -9.74 -4.33
N GLU A 86 15.61 -9.26 -5.13
CA GLU A 86 17.05 -9.28 -4.84
C GLU A 86 17.47 -8.52 -3.58
N ASP A 87 16.66 -7.57 -3.11
CA ASP A 87 16.91 -6.79 -1.89
C ASP A 87 16.49 -7.54 -0.62
N HIS A 88 15.94 -8.74 -0.75
CA HIS A 88 15.36 -9.51 0.34
C HIS A 88 15.90 -10.93 0.40
N GLU A 89 16.27 -11.36 1.60
CA GLU A 89 16.57 -12.77 1.86
C GLU A 89 15.32 -13.64 1.60
N PRO A 90 15.47 -14.91 1.19
CA PRO A 90 14.33 -15.78 0.85
C PRO A 90 13.28 -15.90 1.98
N ALA A 91 13.71 -15.91 3.23
CA ALA A 91 12.82 -15.94 4.38
C ALA A 91 11.99 -14.65 4.52
N GLN A 92 12.59 -13.49 4.19
CA GLN A 92 11.92 -12.20 4.21
C GLN A 92 10.94 -12.07 3.04
N GLN A 93 11.33 -12.49 1.83
CA GLN A 93 10.43 -12.54 0.67
C GLN A 93 9.18 -13.36 0.99
N ARG A 94 9.36 -14.55 1.59
CA ARG A 94 8.26 -15.40 2.02
C ARG A 94 7.36 -14.70 3.03
N ALA A 95 7.95 -14.07 4.06
CA ALA A 95 7.19 -13.38 5.09
C ALA A 95 6.35 -12.25 4.48
N MET A 96 6.94 -11.42 3.61
CA MET A 96 6.26 -10.31 2.96
C MET A 96 5.13 -10.80 2.02
N ALA A 97 5.39 -11.82 1.21
CA ALA A 97 4.39 -12.41 0.32
C ALA A 97 3.22 -13.02 1.10
N ARG A 98 3.49 -13.75 2.20
CA ARG A 98 2.42 -14.33 3.02
C ARG A 98 1.67 -13.28 3.83
N GLU A 99 2.31 -12.23 4.31
CA GLU A 99 1.62 -11.18 5.08
C GLU A 99 0.53 -10.46 4.25
N LEU A 100 0.65 -10.40 2.92
CA LEU A 100 -0.41 -9.88 2.05
C LEU A 100 -1.73 -10.65 2.15
N PHE A 101 -1.69 -11.92 2.56
CA PHE A 101 -2.85 -12.81 2.56
C PHE A 101 -3.16 -13.38 3.94
N ASP A 102 -2.17 -13.49 4.84
CA ASP A 102 -2.27 -14.20 6.12
C ASP A 102 -2.23 -13.26 7.33
N ASP A 103 -2.25 -11.94 7.13
CA ASP A 103 -2.26 -10.96 8.22
C ASP A 103 -3.49 -11.16 9.14
N ALA A 104 -3.27 -11.20 10.45
CA ALA A 104 -4.33 -11.46 11.42
C ALA A 104 -5.47 -10.42 11.37
N ARG A 105 -5.14 -9.16 11.07
CA ARG A 105 -6.13 -8.09 10.92
C ARG A 105 -6.82 -8.16 9.57
N LEU A 106 -6.14 -8.59 8.51
CA LEU A 106 -6.81 -8.94 7.24
C LEU A 106 -7.85 -10.04 7.48
N MET A 107 -7.49 -11.12 8.16
CA MET A 107 -8.42 -12.18 8.52
C MET A 107 -9.63 -11.66 9.30
N ARG A 108 -9.40 -10.73 10.23
CA ARG A 108 -10.48 -10.07 10.97
C ARG A 108 -11.41 -9.26 10.05
N CYS A 109 -10.86 -8.48 9.13
CA CYS A 109 -11.66 -7.73 8.16
C CYS A 109 -12.48 -8.65 7.25
N LEU A 110 -11.90 -9.76 6.77
CA LEU A 110 -12.61 -10.73 5.95
C LEU A 110 -13.79 -11.35 6.71
N GLN A 111 -13.62 -11.68 7.99
CA GLN A 111 -14.71 -12.20 8.82
C GLN A 111 -15.86 -11.19 9.02
N LEU A 112 -15.55 -9.90 9.10
CA LEU A 112 -16.55 -8.84 9.28
C LEU A 112 -17.19 -8.39 7.96
N SER A 113 -16.57 -8.70 6.81
CA SER A 113 -17.08 -8.31 5.50
C SER A 113 -18.22 -9.20 5.03
N ALA A 114 -19.28 -8.58 4.50
CA ALA A 114 -20.36 -9.28 3.81
C ALA A 114 -19.92 -9.89 2.47
N ASN A 115 -18.90 -9.32 1.83
CA ASN A 115 -18.29 -9.82 0.60
C ASN A 115 -16.76 -9.90 0.81
N GLN A 116 -16.27 -11.09 1.16
CA GLN A 116 -14.86 -11.30 1.49
C GLN A 116 -13.97 -11.11 0.26
N GLU A 117 -14.39 -11.63 -0.88
CA GLU A 117 -13.64 -11.52 -2.13
C GLU A 117 -13.51 -10.05 -2.57
N GLY A 118 -14.62 -9.30 -2.53
CA GLY A 118 -14.62 -7.87 -2.84
C GLY A 118 -13.71 -7.08 -1.89
N PHE A 119 -13.75 -7.39 -0.58
CA PHE A 119 -12.86 -6.74 0.39
C PHE A 119 -11.39 -7.03 0.10
N LEU A 120 -11.03 -8.28 -0.19
CA LEU A 120 -9.66 -8.66 -0.50
C LEU A 120 -9.14 -7.96 -1.77
N GLN A 121 -9.97 -7.91 -2.82
CA GLN A 121 -9.65 -7.17 -4.04
C GLN A 121 -9.41 -5.68 -3.76
N ASP A 122 -10.29 -5.04 -2.99
CA ASP A 122 -10.17 -3.62 -2.63
C ASP A 122 -8.94 -3.35 -1.73
N TYR A 123 -8.60 -4.28 -0.85
CA TYR A 123 -7.42 -4.20 0.00
C TYR A 123 -6.12 -4.25 -0.82
N LEU A 124 -5.96 -5.26 -1.67
CA LEU A 124 -4.77 -5.39 -2.53
C LEU A 124 -4.67 -4.21 -3.51
N HIS A 125 -5.81 -3.73 -4.01
CA HIS A 125 -5.86 -2.56 -4.86
C HIS A 125 -5.39 -1.29 -4.12
N ALA A 126 -5.86 -1.05 -2.90
CA ALA A 126 -5.43 0.09 -2.08
C ALA A 126 -3.92 0.05 -1.79
N LEU A 127 -3.37 -1.13 -1.46
CA LEU A 127 -1.92 -1.29 -1.29
C LEU A 127 -1.16 -0.97 -2.58
N SER A 128 -1.65 -1.45 -3.72
CA SER A 128 -1.03 -1.22 -5.02
C SER A 128 -1.04 0.26 -5.41
N GLN A 129 -2.15 0.96 -5.22
CA GLN A 129 -2.26 2.40 -5.45
C GLN A 129 -1.28 3.18 -4.57
N GLU A 130 -1.20 2.83 -3.28
CA GLU A 130 -0.30 3.49 -2.36
C GLU A 130 1.17 3.22 -2.71
N TYR A 131 1.50 1.99 -3.10
CA TYR A 131 2.85 1.62 -3.52
C TYR A 131 3.32 2.39 -4.75
N ILE A 132 2.47 2.46 -5.79
CA ILE A 132 2.76 3.26 -6.98
C ILE A 132 3.05 4.71 -6.56
N ARG A 133 2.19 5.29 -5.72
CA ARG A 133 2.31 6.68 -5.27
C ARG A 133 3.58 6.96 -4.48
N ILE A 134 3.98 6.05 -3.58
CA ILE A 134 5.07 6.27 -2.62
C ILE A 134 6.43 5.84 -3.18
N PHE A 135 6.48 4.74 -3.94
CA PHE A 135 7.75 4.13 -4.35
C PHE A 135 8.02 4.29 -5.84
N ILE A 136 7.07 3.97 -6.71
CA ILE A 136 7.32 4.00 -8.16
C ILE A 136 7.37 5.43 -8.71
N VAL A 137 6.37 6.25 -8.37
CA VAL A 137 6.25 7.62 -8.92
C VAL A 137 7.38 8.54 -8.48
N PRO A 138 7.81 8.54 -7.20
CA PRO A 138 8.93 9.38 -6.77
C PRO A 138 10.29 8.86 -7.21
N ASP A 139 10.40 7.60 -7.64
CA ASP A 139 11.67 7.03 -8.06
C ASP A 139 12.13 7.59 -9.41
N ASN A 140 13.11 8.47 -9.33
CA ASN A 140 13.73 9.11 -10.48
C ASN A 140 14.81 8.23 -11.14
N ARG A 141 15.12 7.03 -10.63
CA ARG A 141 16.07 6.10 -11.25
C ARG A 141 15.60 5.64 -12.63
N HIS A 142 14.29 5.58 -12.86
CA HIS A 142 13.72 5.16 -14.14
C HIS A 142 13.60 6.30 -15.16
N ALA A 143 13.74 7.58 -14.78
CA ALA A 143 13.59 8.73 -15.68
C ALA A 143 14.96 9.25 -16.20
N PRO A 144 15.21 9.30 -17.54
CA PRO A 144 16.45 9.81 -18.08
C PRO A 144 16.57 11.31 -17.85
N ARG A 145 17.72 11.72 -17.31
CA ARG A 145 18.09 13.13 -17.15
C ARG A 145 18.80 13.59 -18.42
N VAL A 146 18.16 14.45 -19.21
CA VAL A 146 18.81 15.14 -20.34
C VAL A 146 18.97 16.61 -19.95
N PHE A 147 20.22 17.06 -19.77
CA PHE A 147 20.57 18.45 -19.43
C PHE A 147 19.79 19.08 -18.24
N GLY A 148 19.47 18.31 -17.21
CA GLY A 148 18.79 18.82 -16.01
C GLY A 148 17.30 19.18 -16.21
N ILE A 149 16.73 18.92 -17.40
CA ILE A 149 15.32 19.11 -17.70
C ILE A 149 14.66 17.73 -17.76
N SER A 150 13.74 17.46 -16.82
CA SER A 150 12.93 16.23 -16.86
C SER A 150 11.91 16.34 -17.99
N LEU A 151 12.08 15.51 -19.03
CA LEU A 151 11.10 15.32 -20.10
C LEU A 151 9.89 14.54 -19.53
N LYS A 152 8.95 15.27 -18.93
CA LYS A 152 7.69 14.74 -18.37
C LYS A 152 6.81 13.98 -19.38
N ALA A 153 7.11 14.05 -20.69
CA ALA A 153 6.21 13.63 -21.76
C ALA A 153 5.97 12.11 -21.88
N LYS A 154 6.63 11.25 -21.09
CA LYS A 154 6.46 9.78 -21.16
C LYS A 154 6.69 9.06 -19.82
N LEU A 155 6.32 9.69 -18.70
CA LEU A 155 6.54 9.12 -17.34
C LEU A 155 5.93 7.72 -17.17
N GLN A 156 4.78 7.47 -17.79
CA GLN A 156 4.08 6.18 -17.79
C GLN A 156 4.94 5.05 -18.35
N ARG A 157 5.82 5.34 -19.32
CA ARG A 157 6.74 4.33 -19.88
C ARG A 157 7.84 3.94 -18.91
N TYR A 158 8.24 4.86 -18.02
CA TYR A 158 9.27 4.59 -17.02
C TYR A 158 8.72 3.80 -15.84
N PHE A 159 7.44 3.97 -15.52
CA PHE A 159 6.75 3.21 -14.49
C PHE A 159 6.28 1.83 -14.96
N ALA A 160 6.23 1.60 -16.28
CA ALA A 160 5.80 0.34 -16.85
C ALA A 160 6.73 -0.84 -16.50
N VAL A 161 8.04 -0.58 -16.34
CA VAL A 161 9.02 -1.61 -15.96
C VAL A 161 8.78 -2.11 -14.53
N PRO A 162 8.80 -1.26 -13.48
CA PRO A 162 8.53 -1.75 -12.13
C PRO A 162 7.13 -2.36 -11.98
N ALA A 163 6.14 -1.85 -12.71
CA ALA A 163 4.81 -2.47 -12.74
C ALA A 163 4.82 -3.86 -13.39
N HIS A 164 5.56 -4.04 -14.48
CA HIS A 164 5.77 -5.34 -15.10
C HIS A 164 6.47 -6.32 -14.14
N ASP A 165 7.51 -5.85 -13.44
CA ASP A 165 8.31 -6.70 -12.56
C ASP A 165 7.46 -7.20 -11.39
N ILE A 166 6.68 -6.31 -10.75
CA ILE A 166 5.73 -6.70 -9.69
C ILE A 166 4.72 -7.72 -10.20
N ILE A 167 4.08 -7.48 -11.36
CA ILE A 167 3.06 -8.38 -11.91
C ILE A 167 3.68 -9.76 -12.25
N SER A 168 4.81 -9.77 -12.94
CA SER A 168 5.46 -11.01 -13.39
C SER A 168 6.03 -11.81 -12.21
N ASN A 169 6.61 -11.12 -11.22
CA ASN A 169 7.13 -11.76 -10.01
C ASN A 169 6.00 -12.24 -9.10
N ALA A 170 4.85 -11.55 -9.05
CA ALA A 170 3.67 -12.06 -8.35
C ALA A 170 3.17 -13.37 -8.98
N LEU A 171 3.03 -13.41 -10.32
CA LEU A 171 2.57 -14.59 -11.07
C LEU A 171 3.52 -15.79 -11.00
N SER A 172 4.80 -15.56 -10.72
CA SER A 172 5.82 -16.61 -10.59
C SER A 172 6.24 -16.87 -9.14
N CYS A 173 5.62 -16.20 -8.16
CA CYS A 173 6.01 -16.29 -6.76
C CYS A 173 5.68 -17.68 -6.18
N SER A 174 6.71 -18.44 -5.79
CA SER A 174 6.54 -19.77 -5.18
C SER A 174 5.84 -19.77 -3.80
N TYR A 175 5.64 -18.60 -3.20
CA TYR A 175 4.98 -18.44 -1.90
C TYR A 175 3.50 -18.09 -2.02
N LEU A 176 3.01 -17.82 -3.22
CA LEU A 176 1.61 -17.58 -3.52
C LEU A 176 1.02 -18.79 -4.23
N ASN A 177 -0.23 -19.10 -3.92
CA ASN A 177 -0.99 -19.99 -4.78
C ASN A 177 -1.45 -19.26 -6.06
N GLN A 178 -1.97 -20.00 -7.03
CA GLN A 178 -2.35 -19.44 -8.32
C GLN A 178 -3.43 -18.35 -8.22
N GLU A 179 -4.41 -18.51 -7.33
CA GLU A 179 -5.49 -17.54 -7.14
C GLU A 179 -4.97 -16.25 -6.49
N GLU A 180 -4.17 -16.37 -5.44
CA GLU A 180 -3.49 -15.25 -4.76
C GLU A 180 -2.62 -14.45 -5.74
N ALA A 181 -1.83 -15.15 -6.55
CA ALA A 181 -0.95 -14.55 -7.54
C ALA A 181 -1.74 -13.74 -8.60
N ILE A 182 -2.83 -14.31 -9.12
CA ILE A 182 -3.70 -13.63 -10.10
C ILE A 182 -4.41 -12.43 -9.45
N LEU A 183 -4.91 -12.57 -8.22
CA LEU A 183 -5.56 -11.47 -7.50
C LEU A 183 -4.61 -10.29 -7.29
N LEU A 184 -3.38 -10.54 -6.83
CA LEU A 184 -2.38 -9.51 -6.64
C LEU A 184 -2.00 -8.84 -7.96
N ALA A 185 -1.75 -9.63 -9.00
CA ALA A 185 -1.41 -9.12 -10.33
C ALA A 185 -2.54 -8.25 -10.93
N LYS A 186 -3.80 -8.68 -10.80
CA LYS A 186 -4.98 -7.90 -11.22
C LYS A 186 -5.12 -6.60 -10.44
N ALA A 187 -4.96 -6.66 -9.12
CA ALA A 187 -5.03 -5.48 -8.27
C ALA A 187 -3.95 -4.44 -8.64
N PHE A 188 -2.73 -4.91 -8.90
CA PHE A 188 -1.63 -4.04 -9.28
C PHE A 188 -1.82 -3.43 -10.68
N TYR A 189 -2.22 -4.26 -11.65
CA TYR A 189 -2.53 -3.78 -13.00
C TYR A 189 -3.65 -2.73 -13.00
N ARG A 190 -4.72 -2.96 -12.21
CA ARG A 190 -5.81 -1.99 -12.03
C ARG A 190 -5.30 -0.68 -11.44
N ALA A 191 -4.50 -0.73 -10.37
CA ALA A 191 -3.94 0.47 -9.77
C ALA A 191 -3.07 1.27 -10.77
N PHE A 192 -2.27 0.56 -11.58
CA PHE A 192 -1.50 1.17 -12.66
C PHE A 192 -2.38 1.80 -13.73
N TYR A 193 -3.42 1.09 -14.18
CA TYR A 193 -4.37 1.60 -15.17
C TYR A 193 -5.04 2.91 -14.70
N GLU A 194 -5.47 2.95 -13.44
CA GLU A 194 -6.09 4.14 -12.84
C GLU A 194 -5.09 5.30 -12.74
N TYR A 195 -3.86 5.03 -12.28
CA TYR A 195 -2.79 6.03 -12.21
C TYR A 195 -2.42 6.58 -13.61
N ALA A 196 -2.28 5.70 -14.59
CA ALA A 196 -1.93 6.04 -15.97
C ALA A 196 -3.11 6.61 -16.78
N GLN A 197 -4.29 6.77 -16.17
CA GLN A 197 -5.52 7.25 -16.81
C GLN A 197 -5.86 6.45 -18.08
N GLY A 198 -5.63 5.14 -18.03
CA GLY A 198 -5.84 4.21 -19.12
C GLY A 198 -4.70 4.07 -20.13
N ASP A 199 -3.64 4.88 -20.07
CA ASP A 199 -2.46 4.74 -20.94
C ASP A 199 -1.54 3.59 -20.47
N THR A 200 -1.96 2.37 -20.78
CA THR A 200 -1.28 1.12 -20.40
C THR A 200 -0.42 0.54 -21.50
N GLN A 201 -0.30 1.19 -22.67
CA GLN A 201 0.33 0.60 -23.87
C GLN A 201 1.75 0.08 -23.63
N ALA A 202 2.55 0.81 -22.85
CA ALA A 202 3.91 0.43 -22.52
C ALA A 202 3.96 -0.80 -21.61
N LEU A 203 3.14 -0.85 -20.56
CA LEU A 203 3.01 -2.00 -19.68
C LEU A 203 2.49 -3.22 -20.45
N ASP A 204 1.45 -3.02 -21.26
CA ASP A 204 0.84 -4.06 -22.08
C ASP A 204 1.82 -4.75 -23.04
N SER A 205 2.75 -3.95 -23.58
CA SER A 205 3.79 -4.45 -24.46
C SER A 205 4.83 -5.28 -23.71
N LEU A 206 5.14 -4.93 -22.45
CA LEU A 206 6.05 -5.70 -21.58
C LEU A 206 5.41 -7.01 -21.12
N LEU A 207 4.14 -6.99 -20.70
CA LEU A 207 3.43 -8.17 -20.21
C LEU A 207 3.17 -9.23 -21.30
N GLY A 208 3.12 -8.83 -22.58
CA GLY A 208 2.79 -9.74 -23.67
C GLY A 208 1.33 -10.21 -23.66
N ALA A 209 0.98 -11.12 -24.57
CA ALA A 209 -0.42 -11.56 -24.73
C ALA A 209 -0.88 -12.53 -23.65
N GLU A 210 0.01 -13.42 -23.19
CA GLU A 210 -0.30 -14.48 -22.24
C GLU A 210 -0.62 -13.94 -20.85
N ILE A 211 0.24 -13.09 -20.29
CA ILE A 211 0.00 -12.49 -18.97
C ILE A 211 -1.26 -11.61 -19.02
N ARG A 212 -1.42 -10.80 -20.07
CA ARG A 212 -2.64 -9.97 -20.22
C ARG A 212 -3.92 -10.79 -20.29
N ALA A 213 -3.90 -12.02 -20.82
CA ALA A 213 -5.07 -12.88 -20.82
C ALA A 213 -5.50 -13.28 -19.40
N GLN A 214 -4.54 -13.42 -18.48
CA GLN A 214 -4.80 -13.73 -17.06
C GLN A 214 -5.32 -12.51 -16.27
N LEU A 215 -5.05 -11.30 -16.75
CA LEU A 215 -5.47 -10.05 -16.11
C LEU A 215 -6.87 -9.57 -16.51
N ARG A 216 -7.50 -10.23 -17.50
CA ARG A 216 -8.86 -9.93 -17.96
C ARG A 216 -9.94 -10.48 -17.05
#